data_AF-A0A9X8VG01-F1
#
_entry.id   AF-A0A9X8VG01-F1
#
_cell.length_a   1.000
_cell.length_b   1.000
_cell.length_c   1.000
_cell.angle_alpha   90.00
_cell.angle_beta   90.00
_cell.angle_gamma   90.00
#
_symmetry.space_group_name_H-M   'P 1'
#
loop_
_entity.id
_entity.type
_entity.pdbx_description
1 polymer ?
#
loop_
_entity_poly.entity_id
_entity_poly.type
_entity_poly.pdbx_seq_one_letter_code
_entity_poly.pdbx_strand_id
1 'polypeptide(L)'
;LTQILPSDVALQQLQDAIARSYSSKGQEIVERNWQALGATRGALIEIPLQPVDDSSPMRPPVVSDAAPDFVKTVTAAMLAGLGDALPVSAFPPDGTWPVGTTQWEKRNIAEAIPIWQPDLCTQCNHCVAACPHS
;
A
#
# COMPACT_ATOMS: atom_id res chain seq x y z
N LEU A 1 -11.84 -13.86 -15.69
CA LEU A 1 -12.41 -14.11 -14.34
C LEU A 1 -13.77 -13.45 -14.14
N THR A 2 -13.94 -12.16 -14.45
CA THR A 2 -15.21 -11.43 -14.21
C THR A 2 -16.39 -11.83 -15.12
N GLN A 3 -16.14 -12.54 -16.22
CA GLN A 3 -17.14 -12.97 -17.22
C GLN A 3 -17.98 -11.83 -17.83
N ILE A 4 -17.53 -10.58 -17.73
CA ILE A 4 -18.18 -9.42 -18.35
C ILE A 4 -18.08 -9.48 -19.88
N LEU A 5 -16.99 -10.04 -20.42
CA LEU A 5 -16.76 -10.25 -21.84
C LEU A 5 -16.30 -11.69 -22.11
N PRO A 6 -16.53 -12.22 -23.33
CA PRO A 6 -15.89 -13.44 -23.77
C PRO A 6 -14.36 -13.35 -23.63
N SER A 7 -13.72 -14.45 -23.22
CA SER A 7 -12.30 -14.45 -22.85
C SER A 7 -11.38 -13.93 -23.96
N ASP A 8 -11.60 -14.36 -25.19
CA ASP A 8 -10.74 -13.98 -26.32
C ASP A 8 -10.92 -12.51 -26.70
N VAL A 9 -12.16 -12.01 -26.62
CA VAL A 9 -12.46 -10.59 -26.81
C VAL A 9 -11.79 -9.75 -25.74
N ALA A 10 -11.88 -10.17 -24.47
CA ALA A 10 -11.23 -9.48 -23.36
C ALA A 10 -9.70 -9.44 -23.55
N LEU A 11 -9.09 -10.55 -23.98
CA LEU A 11 -7.65 -10.61 -24.23
C LEU A 11 -7.21 -9.63 -25.31
N GLN A 12 -7.90 -9.62 -26.45
CA GLN A 12 -7.58 -8.70 -27.55
C GLN A 12 -7.72 -7.24 -27.09
N GLN A 13 -8.82 -6.90 -26.40
CA GLN A 13 -9.04 -5.55 -25.90
C GLN A 13 -7.95 -5.10 -24.92
N LEU A 14 -7.47 -6.01 -24.07
CA LEU A 14 -6.34 -5.74 -23.17
C LEU A 14 -5.03 -5.55 -23.92
N GLN A 15 -4.74 -6.38 -24.93
CA GLN A 15 -3.55 -6.21 -25.77
C GLN A 15 -3.57 -4.87 -26.51
N ASP A 16 -4.71 -4.50 -27.10
CA ASP A 16 -4.85 -3.23 -27.81
C ASP A 16 -4.74 -2.05 -26.85
N ALA A 17 -5.30 -2.15 -25.64
CA ALA A 17 -5.16 -1.13 -24.60
C ALA A 17 -3.70 -0.93 -24.20
N ILE A 18 -2.95 -2.02 -23.98
CA ILE A 18 -1.50 -1.98 -23.68
C ILE A 18 -0.75 -1.26 -24.80
N ALA A 19 -1.00 -1.61 -26.07
CA ALA A 19 -0.33 -0.96 -27.19
C ALA A 19 -0.66 0.54 -27.27
N ARG A 20 -1.94 0.92 -27.10
CA ARG A 20 -2.34 2.33 -27.08
C ARG A 20 -1.68 3.09 -25.93
N SER A 21 -1.62 2.52 -24.74
CA SER A 21 -1.06 3.18 -23.55
C SER A 21 0.46 3.32 -23.60
N TYR A 22 1.17 2.32 -24.13
CA TYR A 22 2.63 2.21 -23.99
C TYR A 22 3.42 2.32 -25.29
N SER A 23 2.78 2.44 -26.46
CA SER A 23 3.47 2.62 -27.74
C SER A 23 4.46 3.79 -27.74
N SER A 24 4.12 4.89 -27.06
CA SER A 24 5.01 6.06 -26.90
C SER A 24 6.29 5.78 -26.09
N LYS A 25 6.34 4.66 -25.35
CA LYS A 25 7.48 4.24 -24.53
C LYS A 25 8.38 3.21 -25.22
N GLY A 26 8.07 2.88 -26.48
CA GLY A 26 8.83 1.95 -27.29
C GLY A 26 8.21 0.55 -27.35
N GLN A 27 8.48 -0.14 -28.45
CA GLN A 27 7.90 -1.44 -28.77
C GLN A 27 8.27 -2.52 -27.74
N GLU A 28 9.50 -2.49 -27.22
CA GLU A 28 9.96 -3.43 -26.19
C GLU A 28 9.07 -3.40 -24.93
N ILE A 29 8.64 -2.20 -24.49
CA ILE A 29 7.76 -2.06 -23.32
C ILE A 29 6.38 -2.67 -23.60
N VAL A 30 5.83 -2.46 -24.80
CA VAL A 30 4.56 -3.04 -25.21
C VAL A 30 4.65 -4.57 -25.20
N GLU A 31 5.71 -5.13 -25.79
CA GLU A 31 5.93 -6.58 -25.86
C GLU A 31 6.09 -7.20 -24.47
N ARG A 32 6.85 -6.58 -23.57
CA ARG A 32 7.00 -7.05 -22.18
C ARG A 32 5.66 -7.07 -21.44
N ASN A 33 4.79 -6.08 -21.66
CA ASN A 33 3.46 -6.05 -21.06
C ASN A 33 2.54 -7.14 -21.65
N TRP A 34 2.59 -7.38 -22.97
CA TRP A 34 1.87 -8.49 -23.59
C TRP A 34 2.34 -9.86 -23.08
N GLN A 35 3.65 -10.04 -22.87
CA GLN A 35 4.20 -11.25 -22.26
C GLN A 35 3.70 -11.44 -20.83
N ALA A 36 3.68 -10.37 -20.01
CA ALA A 36 3.14 -10.41 -18.66
C ALA A 36 1.64 -10.78 -18.63
N LEU A 37 0.86 -10.24 -19.56
CA LEU A 37 -0.56 -10.60 -19.73
C LEU A 37 -0.74 -12.09 -20.05
N GLY A 38 0.06 -12.62 -20.98
CA GLY A 38 0.05 -14.04 -21.35
C GLY A 38 0.44 -14.95 -20.18
N ALA A 39 1.51 -14.61 -19.46
CA ALA A 39 1.97 -15.35 -18.28
C ALA A 39 0.92 -15.37 -17.17
N THR A 40 0.27 -14.23 -16.90
CA THR A 40 -0.79 -14.13 -15.89
C THR A 40 -1.92 -15.12 -16.19
N ARG A 41 -2.37 -15.23 -17.44
CA ARG A 41 -3.46 -16.16 -17.80
C ARG A 41 -3.13 -17.62 -17.46
N GLY A 42 -1.88 -18.04 -17.62
CA GLY A 42 -1.44 -19.40 -17.30
C GLY A 42 -1.19 -19.65 -15.81
N ALA A 43 -0.99 -18.59 -15.02
CA ALA A 43 -0.66 -18.67 -13.59
C ALA A 43 -1.87 -18.49 -12.66
N LEU A 44 -3.03 -18.07 -13.19
CA LEU A 44 -4.24 -17.89 -12.40
C LEU A 44 -4.82 -19.24 -11.98
N ILE A 45 -4.87 -19.48 -10.68
CA ILE A 45 -5.47 -20.67 -10.07
C ILE A 45 -6.51 -20.25 -9.02
N GLU A 46 -7.56 -21.04 -8.90
CA GLU A 46 -8.56 -20.87 -7.83
C GLU A 46 -8.01 -21.42 -6.52
N ILE A 47 -8.12 -20.63 -5.44
CA ILE A 47 -7.75 -21.06 -4.10
C ILE A 47 -9.05 -21.39 -3.34
N PRO A 48 -9.31 -22.66 -2.98
CA PRO A 48 -10.54 -23.02 -2.28
C PRO A 48 -10.54 -22.45 -0.86
N LEU A 49 -11.67 -21.87 -0.45
CA LEU A 49 -11.85 -21.37 0.90
C LEU A 49 -11.82 -22.52 1.91
N GLN A 50 -11.19 -22.28 3.07
CA GLN A 50 -11.13 -23.20 4.20
C GLN A 50 -11.76 -22.52 5.43
N PRO A 51 -12.23 -23.29 6.44
CA PRO A 51 -12.62 -22.73 7.73
C PRO A 51 -11.47 -21.91 8.33
N VAL A 52 -11.82 -20.86 9.08
CA VAL A 52 -10.84 -20.05 9.81
C VAL A 52 -10.24 -20.91 10.92
N ASP A 53 -8.91 -20.89 11.03
CA ASP A 53 -8.20 -21.51 12.14
C ASP A 53 -8.27 -20.59 13.36
N ASP A 54 -8.93 -21.04 14.43
CA ASP A 54 -9.10 -20.31 15.70
C ASP A 54 -7.76 -19.98 16.40
N SER A 55 -6.67 -20.68 16.04
CA SER A 55 -5.32 -20.40 16.54
C SER A 55 -4.58 -19.31 15.75
N SER A 56 -5.18 -18.79 14.67
CA SER A 56 -4.60 -17.72 13.86
C SER A 56 -4.38 -16.46 14.69
N PRO A 57 -3.22 -15.80 14.55
CA PRO A 57 -2.96 -14.56 15.28
C PRO A 57 -3.92 -13.47 14.84
N MET A 58 -4.41 -12.69 15.81
CA MET A 58 -5.17 -11.49 15.52
C MET A 58 -4.31 -10.47 14.79
N ARG A 59 -4.93 -9.68 13.91
CA ARG A 59 -4.25 -8.55 13.27
C ARG A 59 -3.80 -7.57 14.38
N PRO A 60 -2.55 -7.09 14.37
CA PRO A 60 -2.11 -6.07 15.30
C PRO A 60 -2.93 -4.78 15.14
N PRO A 61 -3.00 -3.93 16.17
CA PRO A 61 -3.66 -2.64 16.07
C PRO A 61 -3.00 -1.77 15.00
N VAL A 62 -3.78 -0.88 14.40
CA VAL A 62 -3.33 0.01 13.30
C VAL A 62 -2.24 0.99 13.76
N VAL A 63 -2.29 1.39 15.03
CA VAL A 63 -1.30 2.24 15.69
C VAL A 63 -0.88 1.59 17.01
N SER A 64 0.27 2.00 17.55
CA SER A 64 0.75 1.52 18.85
C SER A 64 -0.21 1.86 20.00
N ASP A 65 -0.31 0.97 20.99
CA ASP A 65 -1.05 1.23 22.23
C ASP A 65 -0.49 2.40 23.05
N ALA A 66 0.77 2.77 22.82
CA ALA A 66 1.41 3.93 23.45
C ALA A 66 0.96 5.28 22.84
N ALA A 67 0.19 5.26 21.74
CA ALA A 67 -0.30 6.49 21.12
C ALA A 67 -1.28 7.25 22.04
N PRO A 68 -1.52 8.55 21.83
CA PRO A 68 -2.60 9.27 22.49
C PRO A 68 -3.97 8.70 22.10
N ASP A 69 -4.98 8.87 22.96
CA ASP A 69 -6.32 8.32 22.72
C ASP A 69 -6.94 8.80 21.42
N PHE A 70 -6.79 10.09 21.09
CA PHE A 70 -7.27 10.63 19.81
C PHE A 70 -6.65 9.92 18.59
N VAL A 71 -5.39 9.50 18.69
CA VAL A 71 -4.73 8.74 17.63
C VAL A 71 -5.28 7.32 17.54
N LYS A 72 -5.52 6.65 18.68
CA LYS A 72 -6.09 5.30 18.72
C LYS A 72 -7.54 5.22 18.26
N THR A 73 -8.35 6.24 18.53
CA THR A 73 -9.80 6.19 18.29
C THR A 73 -10.19 6.86 16.97
N VAL A 74 -9.61 8.02 16.64
CA VAL A 74 -9.96 8.79 15.45
C VAL A 74 -8.98 8.49 14.32
N THR A 75 -7.69 8.75 14.53
CA THR A 75 -6.68 8.61 13.46
C THR A 75 -6.56 7.16 12.97
N ALA A 76 -6.54 6.18 13.88
CA ALA A 76 -6.46 4.77 13.53
C ALA A 76 -7.68 4.28 12.71
N ALA A 77 -8.88 4.76 13.03
CA ALA A 77 -10.08 4.43 12.26
C ALA A 77 -10.01 5.00 10.84
N MET A 78 -9.54 6.24 10.69
CA MET A 78 -9.32 6.85 9.37
C MET A 78 -8.25 6.10 8.57
N LEU A 79 -7.12 5.75 9.19
CA LEU A 79 -6.06 4.95 8.56
C LEU A 79 -6.53 3.56 8.13
N ALA A 80 -7.50 2.98 8.85
CA ALA A 80 -8.14 1.70 8.53
C ALA A 80 -9.19 1.80 7.40
N GLY A 81 -9.44 2.99 6.85
CA GLY A 81 -10.51 3.22 5.87
C GLY A 81 -11.91 3.20 6.48
N LEU A 82 -12.03 3.39 7.80
CA LEU A 82 -13.28 3.39 8.57
C LEU A 82 -13.68 4.80 9.03
N GLY A 83 -13.18 5.84 8.35
CA GLY A 83 -13.42 7.24 8.72
C GLY A 83 -14.90 7.62 8.74
N ASP A 84 -15.69 7.13 7.79
CA ASP A 84 -17.13 7.41 7.69
C ASP A 84 -17.96 6.85 8.85
N ALA A 85 -17.42 5.88 9.61
CA ALA A 85 -18.08 5.32 10.79
C ALA A 85 -17.91 6.20 12.05
N LEU A 86 -17.03 7.21 12.00
CA LEU A 86 -16.80 8.11 13.13
C LEU A 86 -17.99 9.06 13.29
N PRO A 87 -18.58 9.17 14.49
CA PRO A 87 -19.66 10.12 14.74
C PRO A 87 -19.12 11.55 14.74
N VAL A 88 -20.00 12.53 14.50
CA VAL A 88 -19.64 13.96 14.61
C VAL A 88 -19.00 14.30 15.95
N SER A 89 -19.43 13.64 17.04
CA SER A 89 -18.90 13.81 18.39
C SER A 89 -17.45 13.32 18.58
N ALA A 90 -16.87 12.59 17.62
CA ALA A 90 -15.47 12.20 17.66
C ALA A 90 -14.51 13.35 17.35
N PHE A 91 -15.02 14.44 16.76
CA PHE A 91 -14.20 15.55 16.28
C PHE A 91 -14.33 16.79 17.18
N PRO A 92 -13.23 17.54 17.39
CA PRO A 92 -13.31 18.84 18.05
C PRO A 92 -14.21 19.81 17.27
N PRO A 93 -15.07 20.59 17.94
CA PRO A 93 -16.03 21.46 17.27
C PRO A 93 -15.38 22.62 16.50
N ASP A 94 -14.12 22.93 16.79
CA ASP A 94 -13.31 23.95 16.12
C ASP A 94 -12.41 23.40 15.00
N GLY A 95 -12.49 22.09 14.74
CA GLY A 95 -11.67 21.42 13.72
C GLY A 95 -10.18 21.32 14.07
N THR A 96 -9.79 21.55 15.34
CA THR A 96 -8.40 21.38 15.78
C THR A 96 -7.95 19.93 15.72
N TRP A 97 -6.65 19.71 15.59
CA TRP A 97 -6.04 18.38 15.53
C TRP A 97 -4.76 18.34 16.38
N PRO A 98 -4.48 17.23 17.07
CA PRO A 98 -3.19 17.05 17.75
C PRO A 98 -2.01 17.08 16.75
N VAL A 99 -0.89 17.64 17.18
CA VAL A 99 0.36 17.63 16.41
C VAL A 99 1.14 16.33 16.64
N GLY A 100 2.07 16.03 15.75
CA GLY A 100 2.97 14.88 15.90
C GLY A 100 2.29 13.51 15.80
N THR A 101 1.15 13.41 15.11
CA THR A 101 0.42 12.14 14.96
C THR A 101 1.11 11.15 14.02
N THR A 102 1.88 11.65 13.04
CA THR A 102 2.60 10.83 12.04
C THR A 102 3.61 9.85 12.65
N GLN A 103 4.13 10.14 13.85
CA GLN A 103 5.08 9.26 14.54
C GLN A 103 4.49 7.87 14.87
N TRP A 104 3.15 7.76 14.91
CA TRP A 104 2.40 6.55 15.24
C TRP A 104 2.01 5.69 14.03
N GLU A 105 2.12 6.21 12.80
CA GLU A 105 1.61 5.53 11.59
C GLU A 105 2.44 4.31 11.19
N LYS A 106 3.77 4.39 11.37
CA LYS A 106 4.74 3.30 11.08
C LYS A 106 4.43 2.50 9.81
N ARG A 107 4.18 3.20 8.70
CA ARG A 107 3.68 2.63 7.44
C ARG A 107 4.58 1.54 6.84
N ASN A 108 5.88 1.59 7.08
CA ASN A 108 6.86 0.57 6.66
C ASN A 108 6.75 0.18 5.17
N ILE A 109 6.65 1.19 4.30
CA ILE A 109 6.43 1.02 2.85
C ILE A 109 7.71 1.07 2.00
N ALA A 110 8.88 1.21 2.62
CA ALA A 110 10.14 1.30 1.89
C ALA A 110 10.54 -0.08 1.33
N GLU A 111 10.89 -0.15 0.05
CA GLU A 111 11.42 -1.36 -0.58
C GLU A 111 12.83 -1.72 -0.04
N ALA A 112 13.63 -0.68 0.22
CA ALA A 112 14.95 -0.81 0.82
C ALA A 112 15.14 0.24 1.92
N ILE A 113 15.89 -0.13 2.96
CA ILE A 113 16.26 0.76 4.07
C ILE A 113 17.79 0.85 4.15
N PRO A 114 18.36 2.05 4.41
CA PRO A 114 19.80 2.20 4.55
C PRO A 114 20.29 1.47 5.80
N ILE A 115 21.39 0.72 5.67
CA ILE A 115 22.06 0.04 6.78
C ILE A 115 23.28 0.85 7.17
N TRP A 116 23.35 1.26 8.44
CA TRP A 116 24.48 2.01 8.96
C TRP A 116 25.73 1.14 9.09
N GLN A 117 26.87 1.63 8.58
CA GLN A 117 28.18 0.98 8.69
C GLN A 117 29.11 1.86 9.56
N PRO A 118 29.33 1.51 10.85
CA PRO A 118 30.07 2.36 11.78
C PRO A 118 31.50 2.66 11.33
N ASP A 119 32.22 1.67 10.80
CA ASP A 119 33.62 1.80 10.39
C ASP A 119 33.83 2.76 9.20
N LEU A 120 32.77 3.02 8.42
CA LEU A 120 32.78 3.95 7.29
C LEU A 120 32.22 5.34 7.65
N CYS A 121 31.61 5.49 8.83
CA CYS A 121 30.89 6.70 9.23
C CYS A 121 31.86 7.82 9.65
N THR A 122 31.86 8.94 8.93
CA THR A 122 32.68 10.12 9.26
C THR A 122 31.99 11.12 10.18
N GLN A 123 30.82 10.77 10.73
CA GLN A 123 30.03 11.63 11.64
C GLN A 123 29.62 12.99 11.03
N CYS A 124 29.46 13.06 9.71
CA CYS A 124 29.16 14.32 9.00
C CYS A 124 27.68 14.76 9.03
N ASN A 125 26.76 13.92 9.53
CA ASN A 125 25.31 14.16 9.60
C ASN A 125 24.58 14.44 8.26
N HIS A 126 25.23 14.23 7.12
CA HIS A 126 24.57 14.42 5.81
C HIS A 126 23.40 13.47 5.57
N CYS A 127 23.47 12.25 6.09
CA CYS A 127 22.38 11.27 5.97
C CYS A 127 21.08 11.76 6.63
N VAL A 128 21.17 12.41 7.80
CA VAL A 128 20.00 12.97 8.49
C VAL A 128 19.50 14.22 7.78
N ALA A 129 20.41 15.13 7.38
CA ALA A 129 20.03 16.38 6.71
C ALA A 129 19.37 16.16 5.34
N ALA A 130 19.71 15.06 4.65
CA ALA A 130 19.15 14.72 3.34
C ALA A 130 17.85 13.90 3.42
N CYS A 131 17.45 13.40 4.60
CA CYS A 131 16.25 12.59 4.75
C CYS A 131 15.00 13.46 4.52
N PRO A 132 14.18 13.20 3.48
CA PRO A 132 13.00 14.02 3.20
C PRO A 132 11.82 13.71 4.15
N HIS A 133 11.98 12.77 5.08
CA HIS A 133 10.95 12.32 6.02
C HIS A 133 11.31 12.62 7.49
N SER A 134 12.29 13.50 7.70
CA SER A 134 12.86 13.95 8.98
C SER A 134 13.88 13.02 9.62
#